data_AF-A0A7G2JW88-F1
#
_entry.id   AF-A0A7G2JW88-F1
#
_cell.length_a   1.000
_cell.length_b   1.000
_cell.length_c   1.000
_cell.angle_alpha   90.00
_cell.angle_beta   90.00
_cell.angle_gamma   90.00
#
_symmetry.space_group_name_H-M   'P 1'
#
loop_
_entity.id
_entity.type
_entity.pdbx_description
1 polymer ?
#
loop_
_entity_poly.entity_id
_entity_poly.type
_entity_poly.pdbx_seq_one_letter_code
_entity_poly.pdbx_strand_id
1 'polypeptide(L)'
;NFIALTVAYALTPYTEAALVRDDVDYQIFRDFAENKGRFSVGATNVEVRDKDNHSLGNALPNGIPMIDFSVVDVDKRIATLINPQYVVGVKHVSNGVSELHFGNLNGNMNNGNAKAHRDVSSEENRYFSVEKNEYPTKFYFVLETIFNVSVHTLKSNPTSPHNFR
;
A
#
# COMPACT_ATOMS: atom_id res chain seq x y z
N ASN A 1 33.67 7.50 14.21
CA ASN A 1 32.28 7.03 14.51
C ASN A 1 31.59 6.53 13.25
N PHE A 2 31.94 5.32 12.80
CA PHE A 2 31.40 4.69 11.58
C PHE A 2 30.32 3.63 11.87
N ILE A 3 29.90 3.49 13.14
CA ILE A 3 29.04 2.39 13.59
C ILE A 3 27.55 2.77 13.62
N ALA A 4 27.20 4.05 13.49
CA ALA A 4 25.81 4.50 13.61
C ALA A 4 24.92 4.14 12.40
N LEU A 5 25.48 3.97 11.21
CA LEU A 5 24.68 3.68 10.00
C LEU A 5 24.30 2.19 9.88
N THR A 6 25.13 1.28 10.40
CA THR A 6 24.92 -0.17 10.26
C THR A 6 23.92 -0.71 11.27
N VAL A 7 23.74 -0.05 12.43
CA VAL A 7 22.79 -0.48 13.46
C VAL A 7 21.35 -0.10 13.13
N ALA A 8 21.12 0.96 12.35
CA ALA A 8 19.78 1.40 11.97
C ALA A 8 19.05 0.40 11.04
N TYR A 9 19.79 -0.33 10.20
CA TYR A 9 19.24 -1.35 9.31
C TYR A 9 18.88 -2.67 10.02
N ALA A 10 19.36 -2.87 11.25
CA ALA A 10 19.14 -4.09 12.01
C ALA A 10 17.80 -4.11 12.78
N LEU A 11 17.05 -2.99 12.79
CA LEU A 11 15.83 -2.84 13.59
C LEU A 11 14.61 -2.38 12.79
N THR A 12 14.70 -2.26 11.46
CA THR A 12 13.54 -1.92 10.64
C THR A 12 12.77 -3.19 10.29
N PRO A 13 11.49 -3.35 10.71
CA PRO A 13 10.65 -4.40 10.16
C PRO A 13 10.61 -4.23 8.65
N TYR A 14 10.80 -5.32 7.90
CA TYR A 14 10.78 -5.42 6.44
C TYR A 14 10.13 -4.21 5.74
N THR A 15 10.94 -3.19 5.42
CA THR A 15 10.48 -2.07 4.61
C THR A 15 10.76 -2.44 3.17
N GLU A 16 9.74 -2.91 2.46
CA GLU A 16 9.73 -2.93 1.00
C GLU A 16 9.78 -1.46 0.53
N ALA A 17 10.99 -0.92 0.40
CA ALA A 17 11.24 0.46 0.01
C ALA A 17 11.66 0.51 -1.46
N ALA A 18 10.94 1.28 -2.27
CA ALA A 18 11.38 1.62 -3.62
C ALA A 18 12.64 2.51 -3.55
N LEU A 19 13.51 2.40 -4.56
CA LEU A 19 14.65 3.31 -4.72
C LEU A 19 14.12 4.69 -5.13
N VAL A 20 14.47 5.73 -4.35
CA VAL A 20 14.11 7.12 -4.61
C VAL A 20 15.36 8.01 -4.62
N ARG A 21 15.25 9.18 -5.24
CA ARG A 21 16.32 10.21 -5.24
C ARG A 21 16.57 10.73 -3.82
N ASP A 22 17.82 11.09 -3.52
CA ASP A 22 18.30 11.47 -2.19
C ASP A 22 18.30 12.99 -1.93
N ASP A 23 18.08 13.80 -2.96
CA ASP A 23 18.02 15.26 -2.92
C ASP A 23 16.61 15.82 -2.66
N VAL A 24 15.58 14.97 -2.56
CA VAL A 24 14.22 15.32 -2.12
C VAL A 24 14.00 14.77 -0.71
N ASP A 25 13.28 15.50 0.15
CA ASP A 25 12.94 15.01 1.49
C ASP A 25 12.17 13.69 1.40
N TYR A 26 12.64 12.65 2.11
CA TYR A 26 12.01 11.34 2.11
C TYR A 26 10.56 11.40 2.61
N GLN A 27 10.23 12.38 3.46
CA GLN A 27 8.87 12.61 3.93
C GLN A 27 7.88 12.91 2.80
N ILE A 28 8.34 13.52 1.70
CA ILE A 28 7.49 13.81 0.53
C ILE A 28 6.99 12.51 -0.11
N PHE A 29 7.85 11.49 -0.22
CA PHE A 29 7.46 10.17 -0.76
C PHE A 29 6.52 9.43 0.19
N ARG A 30 6.76 9.53 1.51
CA ARG A 30 5.87 8.96 2.54
C ARG A 30 4.49 9.59 2.51
N ASP A 31 4.43 10.92 2.48
CA ASP A 31 3.19 11.67 2.43
C ASP A 31 2.41 11.41 1.13
N PHE A 32 3.11 11.32 0.01
CA PHE A 32 2.52 10.96 -1.28
C PHE A 32 1.84 9.59 -1.23
N ALA A 33 2.53 8.58 -0.68
CA ALA A 33 2.01 7.21 -0.59
C ALA A 33 0.84 7.06 0.40
N GLU A 34 0.77 7.92 1.42
CA GLU A 34 -0.25 7.84 2.48
C GLU A 34 -1.37 8.90 2.33
N ASN A 35 -1.41 9.63 1.21
CA ASN A 35 -2.31 10.78 0.99
C ASN A 35 -2.29 11.82 2.13
N LYS A 36 -1.10 12.12 2.65
CA LYS A 36 -0.86 13.07 3.75
C LYS A 36 -0.20 14.35 3.27
N GLY A 37 -0.03 15.30 4.20
CA GLY A 37 0.63 16.58 3.93
C GLY A 37 -0.10 17.35 2.84
N ARG A 38 0.61 17.62 1.74
CA ARG A 38 0.07 18.33 0.56
C ARG A 38 -0.61 17.41 -0.47
N PHE A 39 -0.61 16.10 -0.25
CA PHE A 39 -1.10 15.08 -1.18
C PHE A 39 -2.46 14.50 -0.77
N SER A 40 -3.31 15.32 -0.18
CA SER A 40 -4.71 14.96 0.09
C SER A 40 -5.40 14.54 -1.22
N VAL A 41 -6.33 13.59 -1.13
CA VAL A 41 -7.13 13.12 -2.26
C VAL A 41 -7.79 14.30 -2.97
N GLY A 42 -7.66 14.35 -4.30
CA GLY A 42 -8.22 15.44 -5.12
C GLY A 42 -7.34 16.70 -5.23
N ALA A 43 -6.24 16.82 -4.49
CA ALA A 43 -5.31 17.94 -4.65
C ALA A 43 -4.75 17.99 -6.08
N THR A 44 -4.72 19.18 -6.68
CA THR A 44 -4.19 19.41 -8.03
C THR A 44 -2.98 20.33 -7.96
N ASN A 45 -2.08 20.23 -8.95
CA ASN A 45 -0.95 21.16 -9.11
C ASN A 45 -0.05 21.27 -7.87
N VAL A 46 0.23 20.12 -7.23
CA VAL A 46 1.03 20.04 -6.01
C VAL A 46 2.52 20.15 -6.35
N GLU A 47 3.15 21.28 -6.01
CA GLU A 47 4.59 21.50 -6.24
C GLU A 47 5.45 20.61 -5.34
N VAL A 48 6.54 20.07 -5.92
CA VAL A 48 7.62 19.39 -5.21
C VAL A 48 8.89 20.22 -5.34
N ARG A 49 9.63 20.34 -4.24
CA ARG A 49 10.90 21.06 -4.17
C ARG A 49 11.97 20.13 -3.63
N ASP A 50 13.21 20.34 -4.05
CA ASP A 50 14.36 19.63 -3.47
C ASP A 50 14.70 20.16 -2.06
N LYS A 51 15.68 19.55 -1.41
CA LYS A 51 16.15 19.95 -0.07
C LYS A 51 16.77 21.36 -0.03
N ASP A 52 17.26 21.85 -1.16
CA ASP A 52 17.80 23.20 -1.34
C ASP A 52 16.70 24.22 -1.72
N ASN A 53 15.44 23.78 -1.69
CA ASN A 53 14.26 24.57 -1.99
C ASN A 53 14.17 25.03 -3.46
N HIS A 54 14.82 24.35 -4.41
CA HIS A 54 14.58 24.54 -5.83
C HIS A 54 13.32 23.79 -6.28
N SER A 55 12.53 24.43 -7.15
CA SER A 55 11.31 23.80 -7.68
C SER A 55 11.66 22.69 -8.67
N LEU A 56 11.05 21.52 -8.48
CA LEU A 56 11.12 20.38 -9.39
C LEU A 56 9.84 20.28 -10.26
N GLY A 57 8.95 21.28 -10.17
CA GLY A 57 7.64 21.28 -10.80
C GLY A 57 6.56 20.58 -9.97
N ASN A 58 5.44 20.25 -10.61
CA ASN A 58 4.31 19.58 -9.96
C ASN A 58 4.51 18.07 -9.93
N ALA A 59 4.07 17.42 -8.84
CA ALA A 59 4.12 15.96 -8.69
C ALA A 59 3.31 15.21 -9.76
N LEU A 60 2.21 15.82 -10.21
CA LEU A 60 1.35 15.32 -11.29
C LEU A 60 1.23 16.40 -12.38
N PRO A 61 0.98 16.00 -13.64
CA PRO A 61 0.67 16.93 -14.71
C PRO A 61 -0.47 17.88 -14.36
N ASN A 62 -0.48 19.05 -15.00
CA ASN A 62 -1.40 20.14 -14.68
C ASN A 62 -2.88 19.68 -14.72
N GLY A 63 -3.62 19.98 -13.66
CA GLY A 63 -5.04 19.67 -13.52
C GLY A 63 -5.37 18.21 -13.20
N ILE A 64 -4.39 17.32 -13.06
CA ILE A 64 -4.63 15.94 -12.64
C ILE A 64 -4.78 15.90 -11.11
N PRO A 65 -5.91 15.39 -10.58
CA PRO A 65 -6.12 15.27 -9.15
C PRO A 65 -5.33 14.11 -8.55
N MET A 66 -4.87 14.30 -7.31
CA MET A 66 -4.25 13.24 -6.52
C MET A 66 -5.21 12.07 -6.31
N ILE A 67 -4.74 10.86 -6.61
CA ILE A 67 -5.47 9.60 -6.48
C ILE A 67 -5.68 9.24 -5.00
N ASP A 68 -6.75 8.51 -4.72
CA ASP A 68 -6.99 7.87 -3.42
C ASP A 68 -6.29 6.51 -3.36
N PHE A 69 -5.24 6.40 -2.54
CA PHE A 69 -4.49 5.16 -2.34
C PHE A 69 -5.09 4.24 -1.27
N SER A 70 -6.20 4.61 -0.61
CA SER A 70 -6.85 3.77 0.41
C SER A 70 -7.42 2.44 -0.14
N VAL A 71 -7.54 2.33 -1.46
CA VAL A 71 -7.88 1.09 -2.18
C VAL A 71 -6.76 0.05 -2.18
N VAL A 72 -5.55 0.42 -1.76
CA VAL A 72 -4.40 -0.48 -1.66
C VAL A 72 -4.27 -0.98 -0.22
N ASP A 73 -3.89 -2.26 -0.05
CA ASP A 73 -3.74 -2.83 1.29
C ASP A 73 -2.69 -2.09 2.14
N VAL A 74 -3.00 -1.91 3.43
CA VAL A 74 -2.21 -1.04 4.32
C VAL A 74 -1.03 -1.73 4.97
N ASP A 75 -0.73 -3.00 4.71
CA ASP A 75 0.43 -3.67 5.32
C ASP A 75 1.55 -3.88 4.31
N LYS A 76 1.21 -4.36 3.13
CA LYS A 76 2.15 -4.92 2.14
C LYS A 76 2.13 -4.16 0.81
N ARG A 77 1.02 -3.49 0.47
CA ARG A 77 0.81 -2.75 -0.80
C ARG A 77 0.97 -3.63 -2.05
N ILE A 78 0.51 -4.86 -1.98
CA ILE A 78 0.57 -5.87 -3.04
C ILE A 78 -0.81 -6.25 -3.60
N ALA A 79 -1.88 -5.78 -2.96
CA ALA A 79 -3.25 -6.05 -3.34
C ALA A 79 -4.04 -4.73 -3.47
N THR A 80 -4.65 -4.52 -4.65
CA THR A 80 -5.48 -3.35 -4.94
C THR A 80 -6.94 -3.75 -5.10
N LEU A 81 -7.83 -3.10 -4.35
CA LEU A 81 -9.27 -3.33 -4.37
C LEU A 81 -9.88 -2.76 -5.66
N ILE A 82 -10.46 -3.63 -6.49
CA ILE A 82 -11.13 -3.24 -7.75
C ILE A 82 -12.64 -3.50 -7.71
N ASN A 83 -13.11 -4.22 -6.70
CA ASN A 83 -14.50 -4.51 -6.40
C ASN A 83 -14.63 -4.70 -4.87
N PRO A 84 -15.78 -4.41 -4.25
CA PRO A 84 -15.96 -4.58 -2.79
C PRO A 84 -15.51 -5.93 -2.21
N GLN A 85 -15.49 -7.01 -3.01
CA GLN A 85 -15.04 -8.33 -2.59
C GLN A 85 -13.85 -8.88 -3.37
N TYR A 86 -13.21 -8.12 -4.26
CA TYR A 86 -12.08 -8.61 -5.07
C TYR A 86 -10.92 -7.63 -5.11
N VAL A 87 -9.72 -8.18 -4.95
CA VAL A 87 -8.46 -7.49 -5.16
C VAL A 87 -7.68 -8.10 -6.31
N VAL A 88 -6.82 -7.30 -6.93
CA VAL A 88 -5.89 -7.75 -7.98
C VAL A 88 -4.47 -7.60 -7.49
N GLY A 89 -3.63 -8.58 -7.85
CA GLY A 89 -2.20 -8.58 -7.60
C GLY A 89 -1.48 -9.51 -8.59
N VAL A 90 -0.27 -9.93 -8.26
CA VAL A 90 0.53 -10.85 -9.08
C VAL A 90 0.64 -12.22 -8.41
N LYS A 91 0.49 -13.30 -9.18
CA LYS A 91 0.36 -14.66 -8.62
C LYS A 91 1.62 -15.17 -7.92
N HIS A 92 2.80 -14.66 -8.30
CA HIS A 92 4.07 -15.09 -7.69
C HIS A 92 4.24 -14.57 -6.25
N VAL A 93 3.40 -13.63 -5.79
CA VAL A 93 3.34 -13.17 -4.38
C VAL A 93 2.24 -13.97 -3.65
N SER A 94 2.40 -15.29 -3.64
CA SER A 94 1.34 -16.21 -3.22
C SER A 94 0.97 -16.09 -1.74
N ASN A 95 1.94 -15.88 -0.83
CA ASN A 95 1.67 -15.81 0.60
C ASN A 95 1.20 -14.43 1.09
N GLY A 96 1.35 -13.40 0.27
CA GLY A 96 1.12 -12.02 0.72
C GLY A 96 -0.35 -11.66 0.90
N VAL A 97 -1.25 -12.34 0.20
CA VAL A 97 -2.68 -11.98 0.09
C VAL A 97 -3.62 -12.80 0.97
N SER A 98 -3.09 -13.67 1.85
CA SER A 98 -3.93 -14.46 2.76
C SER A 98 -4.69 -13.60 3.77
N GLU A 99 -4.06 -12.52 4.24
CA GLU A 99 -4.60 -11.55 5.20
C GLU A 99 -4.23 -10.14 4.74
N LEU A 100 -5.23 -9.27 4.64
CA LEU A 100 -5.12 -7.89 4.17
C LEU A 100 -5.91 -6.96 5.09
N HIS A 101 -5.47 -5.71 5.19
CA HIS A 101 -6.16 -4.64 5.91
C HIS A 101 -6.36 -3.44 4.98
N PHE A 102 -7.48 -2.72 5.11
CA PHE A 102 -7.80 -1.55 4.28
C PHE A 102 -8.15 -0.33 5.14
N GLY A 103 -8.00 0.88 4.58
CA GLY A 103 -8.34 2.12 5.25
C GLY A 103 -7.29 2.59 6.26
N ASN A 104 -7.55 2.42 7.56
CA ASN A 104 -6.65 2.90 8.62
C ASN A 104 -5.34 2.11 8.67
N LEU A 105 -4.23 2.77 9.02
CA LEU A 105 -2.88 2.20 9.12
C LEU A 105 -2.71 1.37 10.41
N ASN A 106 -3.55 0.36 10.59
CA ASN A 106 -3.47 -0.64 11.65
C ASN A 106 -3.67 -2.00 10.99
N GLY A 107 -2.75 -2.93 11.22
CA GLY A 107 -2.76 -4.21 10.52
C GLY A 107 -2.02 -5.32 11.26
N ASN A 108 -1.45 -6.24 10.51
CA ASN A 108 -0.85 -7.45 11.08
C ASN A 108 0.34 -7.12 11.98
N MET A 109 0.46 -7.84 13.10
CA MET A 109 1.50 -7.60 14.10
C MET A 109 2.94 -7.79 13.60
N ASN A 110 3.11 -8.50 12.48
CA ASN A 110 4.41 -8.76 11.87
C ASN A 110 4.83 -7.66 10.88
N ASN A 111 3.98 -6.66 10.64
CA ASN A 111 4.22 -5.57 9.71
C ASN A 111 4.38 -4.22 10.44
N GLY A 112 4.69 -3.16 9.68
CA GLY A 112 4.95 -1.82 10.24
C GLY A 112 3.77 -1.14 10.95
N ASN A 113 2.56 -1.69 10.81
CA ASN A 113 1.31 -1.13 11.37
C ASN A 113 0.74 -1.99 12.52
N ALA A 114 1.62 -2.70 13.23
CA ALA A 114 1.27 -3.67 14.27
C ALA A 114 0.47 -3.12 15.47
N LYS A 115 0.57 -1.81 15.74
CA LYS A 115 -0.15 -1.20 16.87
C LYS A 115 -1.59 -0.93 16.45
N ALA A 116 -2.55 -1.56 17.13
CA ALA A 116 -3.97 -1.27 16.94
C ALA A 116 -4.31 0.15 17.42
N HIS A 117 -5.33 0.75 16.81
CA HIS A 117 -5.91 1.98 17.31
C HIS A 117 -6.62 1.71 18.64
N ARG A 118 -6.60 2.67 19.57
CA ARG A 118 -7.22 2.51 20.90
C ARG A 118 -8.74 2.27 20.85
N ASP A 119 -9.39 2.88 19.87
CA ASP A 119 -10.86 2.90 19.75
C ASP A 119 -11.39 1.94 18.68
N VAL A 120 -10.51 1.38 17.84
CA VAL A 120 -10.87 0.48 16.73
C VAL A 120 -9.87 -0.66 16.69
N SER A 121 -10.35 -1.88 16.92
CA SER A 121 -9.54 -3.10 16.85
C SER A 121 -8.97 -3.30 15.44
N SER A 122 -7.78 -3.87 15.33
CA SER A 122 -7.19 -4.25 14.03
C SER A 122 -7.98 -5.36 13.31
N GLU A 123 -8.97 -5.97 13.96
CA GLU A 123 -9.86 -6.95 13.33
C GLU A 123 -10.96 -6.30 12.49
N GLU A 124 -11.33 -5.04 12.79
CA GLU A 124 -12.45 -4.33 12.14
C GLU A 124 -12.16 -4.00 10.67
N ASN A 125 -10.89 -3.82 10.33
CA ASN A 125 -10.45 -3.52 8.97
C ASN A 125 -9.76 -4.71 8.28
N ARG A 126 -9.89 -5.93 8.82
CA ARG A 126 -9.20 -7.15 8.36
C ARG A 126 -10.06 -8.00 7.42
N TYR A 127 -9.43 -8.46 6.34
CA TYR A 127 -10.01 -9.32 5.31
C TYR A 127 -9.10 -10.50 4.99
N PHE A 128 -9.71 -11.66 4.72
CA PHE A 128 -9.01 -12.87 4.31
C PHE A 128 -9.33 -13.23 2.88
N SER A 129 -8.33 -13.70 2.13
CA SER A 129 -8.56 -14.33 0.83
C SER A 129 -9.15 -15.71 1.03
N VAL A 130 -10.31 -15.96 0.42
CA VAL A 130 -10.96 -17.28 0.42
C VAL A 130 -10.67 -18.09 -0.83
N GLU A 131 -10.35 -17.40 -1.93
CA GLU A 131 -9.95 -18.02 -3.19
C GLU A 131 -8.90 -17.14 -3.88
N LYS A 132 -7.86 -17.79 -4.41
CA LYS A 132 -6.87 -17.18 -5.30
C LYS A 132 -7.27 -17.59 -6.71
N ASN A 133 -8.05 -16.76 -7.39
CA ASN A 133 -8.50 -16.97 -8.76
C ASN A 133 -7.32 -16.67 -9.71
N GLU A 134 -6.32 -17.56 -9.69
CA GLU A 134 -5.09 -17.43 -10.46
C GLU A 134 -5.37 -17.51 -11.96
N TYR A 135 -4.78 -16.61 -12.74
CA TYR A 135 -4.96 -16.60 -14.18
C TYR A 135 -4.40 -17.88 -14.81
N PRO A 136 -5.19 -18.61 -15.62
CA PRO A 136 -4.74 -19.87 -16.20
C PRO A 136 -3.61 -19.63 -17.20
N THR A 137 -2.56 -20.43 -17.11
CA THR A 137 -1.47 -20.40 -18.09
C THR A 137 -1.96 -21.09 -19.37
N LYS A 138 -2.64 -20.37 -20.26
CA LYS A 138 -2.95 -20.90 -21.60
C LYS A 138 -1.75 -20.64 -22.50
N PHE A 139 -1.15 -21.72 -23.00
CA PHE A 139 -0.10 -21.70 -24.02
C PHE A 139 -0.58 -20.96 -25.27
N TYR A 140 -0.33 -19.65 -25.32
CA TYR A 140 -0.25 -18.90 -26.56
C TYR A 140 1.10 -18.18 -26.54
N PHE A 141 2.04 -18.73 -27.28
CA PHE A 141 3.24 -18.02 -27.73
C PHE A 141 2.77 -16.74 -28.42
N VAL A 142 2.91 -15.58 -27.77
CA VAL A 142 3.35 -14.27 -28.30
C VAL A 142 3.47 -13.35 -27.08
N LEU A 143 4.72 -13.03 -26.70
CA LEU A 143 5.14 -12.17 -25.59
C LEU A 143 4.54 -12.52 -24.22
N GLU A 144 5.31 -13.27 -23.43
CA GLU A 144 5.11 -13.36 -21.98
C GLU A 144 5.01 -11.94 -21.40
N THR A 145 3.80 -11.54 -21.01
CA THR A 145 3.65 -10.51 -19.99
C THR A 145 4.30 -11.07 -18.73
N ILE A 146 5.45 -10.52 -18.38
CA ILE A 146 6.34 -10.88 -17.25
C ILE A 146 5.58 -10.98 -15.91
N PHE A 147 4.35 -10.46 -15.83
CA PHE A 147 3.50 -10.50 -14.65
C PHE A 147 2.29 -11.39 -14.89
N ASN A 148 2.38 -12.63 -14.42
CA ASN A 148 1.21 -13.46 -14.21
C ASN A 148 0.32 -12.83 -13.12
N VAL A 149 -0.86 -12.33 -13.51
CA VAL A 149 -1.82 -11.65 -12.62
C VAL A 149 -2.70 -12.67 -11.86
N SER A 150 -3.15 -12.31 -10.65
CA SER A 150 -4.13 -13.08 -9.86
C SER A 150 -5.21 -12.16 -9.30
N VAL A 151 -6.45 -12.66 -9.28
CA VAL A 151 -7.59 -12.00 -8.60
C VAL A 151 -7.88 -12.78 -7.33
N HIS A 152 -8.11 -12.09 -6.21
CA HIS A 152 -8.39 -12.74 -4.94
C HIS A 152 -9.78 -12.35 -4.44
N THR A 153 -10.59 -13.35 -4.14
CA THR A 153 -11.88 -13.17 -3.48
C THR A 153 -11.66 -12.95 -1.99
N LEU A 154 -12.22 -11.87 -1.45
CA LEU A 154 -12.10 -11.48 -0.05
C LEU A 154 -13.35 -11.83 0.76
N LYS A 155 -13.13 -12.16 2.03
CA LYS A 155 -14.16 -12.28 3.05
C LYS A 155 -13.74 -11.52 4.30
N SER A 156 -14.63 -10.68 4.84
CA SER A 156 -14.42 -10.02 6.13
C SER A 156 -14.56 -11.01 7.29
N ASN A 157 -13.97 -10.67 8.43
CA ASN A 157 -14.07 -11.47 9.65
C ASN A 157 -15.53 -11.49 10.18
N PRO A 158 -16.12 -12.63 10.56
CA PRO A 158 -17.45 -12.70 11.17
C PRO A 158 -17.38 -12.50 12.70
N THR A 159 -17.25 -11.25 13.16
CA THR A 159 -17.47 -10.81 14.56
C THR A 159 -17.78 -9.29 14.52
N SER A 160 -18.86 -8.67 15.00
CA SER A 160 -20.05 -8.99 15.82
C SER A 160 -21.19 -8.02 15.40
N PRO A 161 -22.49 -8.36 15.51
CA PRO A 161 -23.58 -7.44 15.16
C PRO A 161 -23.72 -6.34 16.22
N HIS A 162 -23.31 -5.10 15.93
CA HIS A 162 -23.64 -3.98 16.83
C HIS A 162 -24.15 -2.76 16.07
N ASN A 163 -25.48 -2.62 16.16
CA ASN A 163 -26.29 -1.41 16.14
C ASN A 163 -25.52 -0.10 15.96
N PHE A 164 -25.68 0.51 14.79
CA PHE A 164 -25.80 1.97 14.74
C PHE A 164 -26.99 2.35 15.63
N ARG A 165 -26.73 3.08 16.71
CA ARG A 165 -27.76 3.86 17.39
C ARG A 165 -28.23 4.98 16.47
#